data_AF-A0A7Y7NRQ1-F1
#
_entry.id   AF-A0A7Y7NRQ1-F1
#
_cell.length_a   1.000
_cell.length_b   1.000
_cell.length_c   1.000
_cell.angle_alpha   90.00
_cell.angle_beta   90.00
_cell.angle_gamma   90.00
#
_symmetry.space_group_name_H-M   'P 1'
#
loop_
_entity.id
_entity.type
_entity.pdbx_description
1 polymer ?
#
loop_
_entity_poly.entity_id
_entity_poly.type
_entity_poly.pdbx_seq_one_letter_code
_entity_poly.pdbx_strand_id
1 'polypeptide(L)'
;MTEPLKPGEARKLIHHILKNGDVTYSRPHAIERMEEREMDTSDCINILRGGKVNEGEYENGSWRYKVETPKMAVVVTFIDEDELMIVTAWREKR
;
A
#
# COMPACT_ATOMS: atom_id res chain seq x y z
N MET A 1 -0.04 16.36 -6.18
CA MET A 1 0.27 15.89 -4.80
C MET A 1 1.65 16.40 -4.33
N THR A 2 1.76 16.80 -3.05
CA THR A 2 3.03 17.16 -2.39
C THR A 2 3.31 16.18 -1.27
N GLU A 3 4.43 15.47 -1.33
CA GLU A 3 4.84 14.46 -0.35
C GLU A 3 5.99 14.97 0.55
N PRO A 4 6.14 14.46 1.78
CA PRO A 4 5.39 13.35 2.39
C PRO A 4 3.99 13.74 2.86
N LEU A 5 3.04 12.84 2.66
CA LEU A 5 1.70 12.97 3.23
C LEU A 5 1.68 12.57 4.70
N LYS A 6 0.92 13.30 5.53
CA LYS A 6 0.64 12.83 6.89
C LYS A 6 -0.21 11.56 6.83
N PRO A 7 -0.15 10.68 7.84
CA PRO A 7 -0.91 9.42 7.83
C PRO A 7 -2.41 9.57 7.53
N GLY A 8 -3.04 10.63 8.06
CA GLY A 8 -4.45 10.92 7.79
C GLY A 8 -4.74 11.37 6.36
N GLU A 9 -3.81 12.08 5.72
CA GLU A 9 -3.90 12.52 4.32
C GLU A 9 -3.66 11.34 3.38
N ALA A 10 -2.60 10.56 3.62
CA ALA A 10 -2.33 9.31 2.89
C ALA A 10 -3.53 8.36 2.98
N ARG A 11 -4.13 8.20 4.16
CA ARG A 11 -5.35 7.39 4.33
C ARG A 11 -6.50 7.90 3.46
N LYS A 12 -6.75 9.21 3.43
CA LYS A 12 -7.81 9.79 2.58
C LYS A 12 -7.54 9.53 1.10
N LEU A 13 -6.30 9.71 0.66
CA LEU A 13 -5.91 9.48 -0.73
C LEU A 13 -6.08 8.00 -1.12
N ILE A 14 -5.63 7.06 -0.28
CA ILE A 14 -5.87 5.62 -0.49
C ILE A 14 -7.36 5.34 -0.68
N HIS A 15 -8.24 5.90 0.16
CA HIS A 15 -9.67 5.66 0.04
C HIS A 15 -10.29 6.26 -1.24
N HIS A 16 -9.77 7.40 -1.69
CA HIS A 16 -10.16 8.00 -2.97
C HIS A 16 -9.77 7.09 -4.14
N ILE A 17 -8.51 6.67 -4.20
CA ILE A 17 -7.97 5.80 -5.26
C ILE A 17 -8.69 4.45 -5.27
N LEU A 18 -8.89 3.82 -4.11
CA LEU A 18 -9.65 2.56 -4.01
C LEU A 18 -11.08 2.65 -4.56
N LYS A 19 -11.66 3.86 -4.60
CA LYS A 19 -13.04 4.08 -5.06
C LYS A 19 -13.10 4.52 -6.52
N ASN A 20 -12.18 5.40 -6.93
CA ASN A 20 -12.30 6.17 -8.16
C ASN A 20 -11.12 5.96 -9.14
N GLY A 21 -10.06 5.31 -8.69
CA GLY A 21 -8.81 5.19 -9.41
C GLY A 21 -8.31 3.75 -9.47
N ASP A 22 -6.99 3.60 -9.65
CA ASP A 22 -6.36 2.33 -9.96
C ASP A 22 -5.35 1.89 -8.89
N VAL A 23 -5.37 0.57 -8.61
CA VAL A 23 -4.39 -0.09 -7.75
C VAL A 23 -3.53 -1.02 -8.60
N THR A 24 -2.28 -0.63 -8.80
CA THR A 24 -1.30 -1.41 -9.54
C THR A 24 -0.34 -2.13 -8.60
N TYR A 25 0.45 -3.07 -9.13
CA TYR A 25 1.37 -3.90 -8.37
C TYR A 25 2.74 -3.84 -9.02
N SER A 26 3.78 -3.57 -8.24
CA SER A 26 5.14 -3.54 -8.77
C SER A 26 5.51 -4.91 -9.34
N ARG A 27 5.98 -4.94 -10.59
CA ARG A 27 6.38 -6.17 -11.27
C ARG A 27 7.90 -6.27 -11.38
N PRO A 28 8.49 -7.48 -11.23
CA PRO A 28 7.84 -8.72 -10.80
C PRO A 28 7.63 -8.80 -9.27
N HIS A 29 8.29 -7.92 -8.51
CA HIS A 29 8.53 -8.08 -7.08
C HIS A 29 7.29 -8.24 -6.20
N ALA A 30 6.25 -7.42 -6.37
CA ALA A 30 5.06 -7.52 -5.52
C ALA A 30 4.27 -8.80 -5.80
N ILE A 31 4.18 -9.21 -7.07
CA ILE A 31 3.45 -10.42 -7.48
C ILE A 31 4.12 -11.66 -6.90
N GLU A 32 5.43 -11.81 -7.08
CA GLU A 32 6.20 -12.93 -6.52
C GLU A 32 6.09 -12.98 -5.00
N ARG A 33 6.19 -11.83 -4.33
CA ARG A 33 6.08 -11.77 -2.86
C ARG A 33 4.70 -12.12 -2.33
N MET A 34 3.65 -11.76 -3.06
CA MET A 34 2.28 -12.14 -2.72
C MET A 34 2.07 -13.64 -2.86
N GLU A 35 2.54 -14.23 -3.96
CA GLU A 35 2.48 -15.68 -4.19
C GLU A 35 3.25 -16.46 -3.11
N GLU A 36 4.50 -16.07 -2.81
CA GLU A 36 5.33 -16.69 -1.77
C GLU A 36 4.70 -16.63 -0.37
N ARG A 37 3.83 -15.64 -0.12
CA ARG A 37 3.28 -15.34 1.21
C ARG A 37 1.80 -15.67 1.34
N GLU A 38 1.24 -16.38 0.35
CA GLU A 38 -0.17 -16.77 0.29
C GLU A 38 -1.09 -15.55 0.53
N MET A 39 -0.77 -14.44 -0.15
CA MET A 39 -1.57 -13.22 -0.15
C MET A 39 -2.17 -13.03 -1.54
N ASP A 40 -3.46 -12.73 -1.57
CA ASP A 40 -4.12 -12.36 -2.81
C ASP A 40 -4.34 -10.84 -2.89
N THR A 41 -4.85 -10.40 -4.04
CA THR A 41 -5.17 -8.99 -4.27
C THR A 41 -6.27 -8.50 -3.34
N SER A 42 -7.22 -9.37 -2.95
CA SER A 42 -8.32 -9.01 -2.05
C SER A 42 -7.83 -8.72 -0.63
N ASP A 43 -6.86 -9.49 -0.14
CA ASP A 43 -6.17 -9.25 1.13
C ASP A 43 -5.52 -7.86 1.12
N CYS A 44 -4.81 -7.52 0.04
CA CYS A 44 -4.17 -6.21 -0.09
C CYS A 44 -5.19 -5.08 -0.06
N ILE A 45 -6.26 -5.18 -0.85
CA ILE A 45 -7.34 -4.18 -0.89
C ILE A 45 -8.05 -4.05 0.47
N ASN A 46 -8.28 -5.15 1.18
CA ASN A 46 -8.88 -5.12 2.52
C ASN A 46 -7.97 -4.42 3.54
N ILE A 47 -6.65 -4.64 3.46
CA ILE A 47 -5.67 -3.94 4.30
C ILE A 47 -5.66 -2.46 3.97
N LEU A 48 -5.63 -2.06 2.70
CA LEU A 48 -5.67 -0.65 2.30
C LEU A 48 -6.95 0.06 2.76
N ARG A 49 -8.08 -0.66 2.81
CA ARG A 49 -9.36 -0.12 3.26
C ARG A 49 -9.44 0.04 4.79
N GLY A 50 -8.95 -0.94 5.55
CA GLY A 50 -9.18 -1.03 7.00
C GLY A 50 -7.96 -0.79 7.88
N GLY A 51 -6.76 -0.83 7.31
CA GLY A 51 -5.50 -0.78 8.05
C GLY A 51 -5.15 0.60 8.58
N LYS A 52 -4.23 0.61 9.55
CA LYS A 52 -3.58 1.82 10.05
C LYS A 52 -2.49 2.23 9.05
N VAL A 53 -2.52 3.48 8.61
CA VAL A 53 -1.45 4.07 7.81
C VAL A 53 -0.39 4.64 8.75
N ASN A 54 0.87 4.30 8.50
CA ASN A 54 2.02 4.84 9.23
C ASN A 54 2.60 6.07 8.53
N GLU A 55 3.61 6.70 9.14
CA GLU A 55 4.33 7.80 8.51
C GLU A 55 5.04 7.34 7.23
N GLY A 56 5.15 8.25 6.27
CA GLY A 56 5.82 7.97 5.02
C GLY A 56 7.33 7.88 5.21
N GLU A 57 7.95 6.87 4.61
CA GLU A 57 9.39 6.69 4.57
C GLU A 57 9.90 6.89 3.15
N TYR A 58 10.96 7.67 2.97
CA TYR A 58 11.55 7.89 1.66
C TYR A 58 12.57 6.79 1.35
N GLU A 59 12.26 5.95 0.37
CA GLU A 59 13.07 4.78 0.02
C GLU A 59 13.11 4.58 -1.50
N ASN A 60 14.31 4.34 -2.03
CA ASN A 60 14.56 4.06 -3.46
C ASN A 60 13.95 5.12 -4.41
N GLY A 61 13.99 6.39 -4.03
CA GLY A 61 13.51 7.50 -4.88
C GLY A 61 12.02 7.78 -4.82
N SER A 62 11.29 7.14 -3.89
CA SER A 62 9.83 7.30 -3.73
C SER A 62 9.45 7.35 -2.26
N TRP A 63 8.39 8.09 -1.94
CA TRP A 63 7.76 7.98 -0.63
C TRP A 63 6.91 6.72 -0.54
N ARG A 64 7.06 5.98 0.55
CA ARG A 64 6.40 4.71 0.81
C ARG A 64 5.61 4.78 2.10
N TYR A 65 4.41 4.23 2.07
CA TYR A 65 3.49 4.25 3.20
C TYR A 65 3.13 2.82 3.56
N LYS A 66 3.48 2.42 4.79
CA LYS A 66 3.06 1.13 5.35
C LYS A 66 1.64 1.24 5.87
N VAL A 67 0.75 0.39 5.33
CA VAL A 67 -0.61 0.17 5.82
C VAL A 67 -0.67 -1.20 6.47
N GLU A 68 -1.06 -1.26 7.74
CA GLU A 68 -1.00 -2.51 8.49
C GLU A 68 -2.25 -2.80 9.31
N THR A 69 -2.45 -4.09 9.52
CA THR A 69 -3.35 -4.70 10.49
C THR A 69 -2.50 -5.54 11.45
N PRO A 70 -3.06 -6.04 12.57
CA PRO A 70 -2.30 -6.91 13.47
C PRO A 70 -1.72 -8.18 12.84
N LYS A 71 -2.19 -8.59 11.66
CA LYS A 71 -1.79 -9.85 11.02
C LYS A 71 -1.10 -9.67 9.67
N MET A 72 -1.18 -8.50 9.06
CA MET A 72 -0.77 -8.29 7.67
C MET A 72 -0.41 -6.83 7.42
N ALA A 73 0.52 -6.59 6.50
CA ALA A 73 0.93 -5.27 6.06
C ALA A 73 1.10 -5.19 4.55
N VAL A 74 0.89 -3.99 4.03
CA VAL A 74 1.09 -3.60 2.62
C VAL A 74 1.88 -2.31 2.60
N VAL A 75 2.88 -2.22 1.73
CA VAL A 75 3.60 -0.97 1.46
C VAL A 75 3.19 -0.45 0.09
N VAL A 76 2.77 0.80 0.04
CA VAL A 76 2.35 1.47 -1.18
C VAL A 76 3.18 2.71 -1.46
N THR A 77 3.23 3.09 -2.73
CA THR A 77 3.67 4.40 -3.18
C THR A 77 2.56 5.01 -4.04
N PHE A 78 2.41 6.32 -4.00
CA PHE A 78 1.46 7.03 -4.86
C PHE A 78 2.17 7.41 -6.15
N ILE A 79 1.61 7.00 -7.29
CA ILE A 79 2.12 7.41 -8.60
C ILE A 79 1.60 8.82 -8.91
N ASP A 80 0.30 9.02 -8.67
CA ASP A 80 -0.36 10.31 -8.71
C ASP A 80 -1.58 10.33 -7.75
N GLU A 81 -2.55 11.21 -7.99
CA GLU A 81 -3.74 11.36 -7.13
C GLU A 81 -4.82 10.30 -7.38
N ASP A 82 -4.75 9.58 -8.50
CA ASP A 82 -5.71 8.57 -8.93
C ASP A 82 -5.08 7.17 -9.07
N GLU A 83 -3.76 7.02 -8.98
CA GLU A 83 -3.07 5.73 -9.00
C GLU A 83 -2.14 5.54 -7.79
N LEU A 84 -2.27 4.37 -7.15
CA LEU A 84 -1.29 3.87 -6.20
C LEU A 84 -0.74 2.52 -6.64
N MET A 85 0.54 2.29 -6.33
CA MET A 85 1.22 1.04 -6.60
C MET A 85 1.58 0.32 -5.30
N ILE A 86 1.19 -0.96 -5.19
CA ILE A 86 1.65 -1.86 -4.14
C ILE A 86 3.09 -2.29 -4.44
N VAL A 87 4.00 -1.91 -3.55
CA VAL A 87 5.43 -2.23 -3.63
C VAL A 87 5.69 -3.63 -3.09
N THR A 88 5.11 -3.96 -1.94
CA THR A 88 5.25 -5.27 -1.30
C THR A 88 4.15 -5.49 -0.28
N ALA A 89 3.87 -6.75 0.06
CA ALA A 89 2.91 -7.14 1.08
C ALA A 89 3.41 -8.36 1.87
N TRP A 90 2.99 -8.49 3.12
CA TRP A 90 3.27 -9.68 3.94
C TRP A 90 2.23 -9.95 5.02
N ARG A 91 2.18 -11.21 5.44
CA ARG A 91 1.58 -11.63 6.71
C ARG A 91 2.61 -11.43 7.83
N GLU A 92 2.22 -10.79 8.91
CA GLU A 92 3.02 -10.72 10.14
C GLU A 92 3.07 -12.12 10.78
N LYS A 93 4.26 -12.53 11.22
CA LYS A 93 4.41 -13.80 11.95
C LYS A 93 3.81 -13.62 13.34
N ARG A 94 2.99 -14.58 13.75
CA ARG A 94 2.47 -14.66 15.13
C ARG A 94 3.60 -14.85 16.13
#